data_AF-A0A9D4T9L0-F1
#
_entry.id   AF-A0A9D4T9L0-F1
#
_cell.length_a   1.000
_cell.length_b   1.000
_cell.length_c   1.000
_cell.angle_alpha   90.00
_cell.angle_beta   90.00
_cell.angle_gamma   90.00
#
_symmetry.space_group_name_H-M   'P 1'
#
loop_
_entity.id
_entity.type
_entity.pdbx_description
1 polymer ?
#
loop_
_entity_poly.entity_id
_entity_poly.type
_entity_poly.pdbx_seq_one_letter_code
_entity_poly.pdbx_strand_id
1 'polypeptide(L)'
;MCELCTGRPGERCSGNDPFAGYQGALHCLMEKGDVAFVKHTTLDELFFGQVPPDRFRLLCPNGETAQPDQYRTCNWGRVPPNVVVTTSDTLPRVRVQYQEFLKLAVQTFGKPPMGQLPWFYQSHSDSGGYNLSPTPDWSRGFNQSWAAGQPTPSWSDSLTTDRPLIVNMTELSKFYLFASGSRYGNATNLLLQDLTTELVPLNGYEQTFTGYLGRHVEHFTKLRRCPVPPAVLCVVSEKEMEKCHRMRTAFKSQMLKPDLNCALNSLLDESTNFVVICSANGASYEAKQLNLVKA
;
A
#
# COMPACT_ATOMS: atom_id res chain seq x y z
N MET A 1 -0.15 -4.57 -15.07
CA MET A 1 -0.27 -3.88 -13.77
C MET A 1 -0.37 -2.35 -13.87
N CYS A 2 -0.13 -1.70 -15.02
CA CYS A 2 -0.16 -0.22 -15.15
C CYS A 2 -1.37 0.34 -15.93
N GLU A 3 -2.37 -0.50 -16.20
CA GLU A 3 -3.45 -0.17 -17.13
C GLU A 3 -4.34 0.97 -16.64
N LEU A 4 -4.74 0.93 -15.36
CA LEU A 4 -5.63 1.94 -14.78
C LEU A 4 -4.93 3.25 -14.40
N CYS A 5 -3.60 3.26 -14.32
CA CYS A 5 -2.78 4.43 -13.98
C CYS A 5 -2.97 5.59 -14.97
N THR A 6 -3.00 6.82 -14.46
CA THR A 6 -3.35 8.05 -15.20
C THR A 6 -2.19 9.02 -15.39
N GLY A 7 -1.00 8.71 -14.86
CA GLY A 7 0.18 9.56 -15.02
C GLY A 7 0.53 9.83 -16.48
N ARG A 8 1.22 10.96 -16.71
CA ARG A 8 1.73 11.34 -18.02
C ARG A 8 2.83 10.38 -18.49
N PRO A 9 3.19 10.34 -19.78
CA PRO A 9 4.34 9.56 -20.24
C PRO A 9 5.59 9.90 -19.42
N GLY A 10 6.23 8.89 -18.82
CA GLY A 10 7.36 9.05 -17.90
C GLY A 10 6.99 9.07 -16.41
N GLU A 11 5.76 9.45 -16.07
CA GLU A 11 5.22 9.44 -14.70
C GLU A 11 4.25 8.28 -14.47
N ARG A 12 3.63 7.77 -15.55
CA ARG A 12 2.66 6.68 -15.49
C ARG A 12 3.25 5.46 -14.81
N CYS A 13 2.54 4.92 -13.82
CA CYS A 13 2.97 3.73 -13.08
C CYS A 13 4.30 3.91 -12.33
N SER A 14 4.60 5.15 -11.92
CA SER A 14 5.74 5.48 -11.07
C SER A 14 5.28 6.00 -9.70
N GLY A 15 6.23 6.32 -8.81
CA GLY A 15 5.92 6.98 -7.54
C GLY A 15 5.32 8.38 -7.70
N ASN A 16 5.41 8.99 -8.89
CA ASN A 16 4.82 10.29 -9.21
C ASN A 16 3.47 10.17 -9.93
N ASP A 17 2.95 8.95 -10.12
CA ASP A 17 1.63 8.76 -10.71
C ASP A 17 0.54 9.35 -9.79
N PRO A 18 -0.51 10.00 -10.33
CA PRO A 18 -1.62 10.50 -9.51
C PRO A 18 -2.29 9.43 -8.64
N PHE A 19 -2.29 8.17 -9.09
CA PHE A 19 -2.83 7.04 -8.32
C PHE A 19 -1.79 6.35 -7.43
N ALA A 20 -0.59 6.92 -7.25
CA ALA A 20 0.42 6.39 -6.34
C ALA A 20 0.11 6.69 -4.86
N GLY A 21 0.60 5.82 -3.97
CA GLY A 21 0.38 5.94 -2.53
C GLY A 21 -1.04 5.56 -2.08
N TYR A 22 -1.32 5.69 -0.79
CA TYR A 22 -2.61 5.26 -0.23
C TYR A 22 -3.78 6.14 -0.71
N GLN A 23 -3.60 7.46 -0.74
CA GLN A 23 -4.62 8.39 -1.21
C GLN A 23 -4.88 8.21 -2.70
N GLY A 24 -3.83 8.10 -3.53
CA GLY A 24 -3.95 7.86 -4.96
C GLY A 24 -4.63 6.52 -5.28
N ALA A 25 -4.35 5.47 -4.52
CA ALA A 25 -5.03 4.19 -4.68
C ALA A 25 -6.53 4.27 -4.35
N LEU A 26 -6.89 4.99 -3.28
CA LEU A 26 -8.30 5.23 -2.94
C LEU A 26 -8.99 6.11 -3.99
N HIS A 27 -8.27 7.06 -4.58
CA HIS A 27 -8.76 7.87 -5.68
C HIS A 27 -9.01 7.03 -6.95
N CYS A 28 -8.10 6.11 -7.27
CA CYS A 28 -8.28 5.10 -8.32
C CYS A 28 -9.56 4.26 -8.10
N LEU A 29 -9.86 3.84 -6.87
CA LEU A 29 -11.10 3.13 -6.51
C LEU A 29 -12.37 3.95 -6.80
N MET A 30 -12.31 5.27 -6.66
CA MET A 30 -13.49 6.10 -6.91
C MET A 30 -13.76 6.34 -8.40
N GLU A 31 -12.73 6.25 -9.25
CA GLU A 31 -12.86 6.54 -10.67
C GLU A 31 -12.93 5.31 -11.58
N LYS A 32 -12.07 4.32 -11.35
CA LYS A 32 -11.78 3.26 -12.33
C LYS A 32 -11.61 1.86 -11.75
N GLY A 33 -11.09 1.75 -10.52
CA GLY A 33 -10.81 0.47 -9.88
C GLY A 33 -11.99 -0.02 -9.04
N ASP A 34 -12.04 -1.33 -8.82
CA ASP A 34 -13.07 -1.97 -7.97
C ASP A 34 -12.59 -2.23 -6.54
N VAL A 35 -11.26 -2.34 -6.35
CA VAL A 35 -10.63 -2.65 -5.06
C VAL A 35 -9.36 -1.81 -4.89
N ALA A 36 -9.17 -1.24 -3.70
CA ALA A 36 -7.93 -0.58 -3.31
C ALA A 36 -7.36 -1.17 -2.01
N PHE A 37 -6.05 -1.39 -2.00
CA PHE A 37 -5.31 -1.86 -0.83
C PHE A 37 -4.69 -0.65 -0.10
N VAL A 38 -5.34 -0.21 0.97
CA VAL A 38 -4.94 0.99 1.73
C VAL A 38 -4.88 0.74 3.23
N LYS A 39 -4.36 1.71 3.99
CA LYS A 39 -4.39 1.67 5.46
C LYS A 39 -5.81 1.95 5.94
N HIS A 40 -6.14 1.46 7.14
CA HIS A 40 -7.42 1.75 7.79
C HIS A 40 -7.64 3.26 8.01
N THR A 41 -6.58 4.03 8.21
CA THR A 41 -6.65 5.48 8.43
C THR A 41 -6.86 6.30 7.16
N THR A 42 -6.69 5.73 5.97
CA THR A 42 -6.68 6.49 4.71
C THR A 42 -8.03 7.13 4.41
N LEU A 43 -9.14 6.51 4.83
CA LEU A 43 -10.47 7.10 4.71
C LEU A 43 -10.63 8.31 5.64
N ASP A 44 -10.20 8.19 6.91
CA ASP A 44 -10.23 9.30 7.87
C ASP A 44 -9.34 10.47 7.42
N GLU A 45 -8.17 10.17 6.84
CA GLU A 45 -7.26 11.16 6.25
C GLU A 45 -7.92 11.92 5.10
N LEU A 46 -8.62 11.21 4.20
CA LEU A 46 -9.23 11.81 3.02
C LEU A 46 -10.49 12.63 3.35
N PHE A 47 -11.32 12.13 4.25
CA PHE A 47 -12.58 12.77 4.63
C PHE A 47 -12.42 13.69 5.85
N PHE A 48 -11.19 13.97 6.28
CA PHE A 48 -10.88 14.84 7.42
C PHE A 48 -11.63 14.44 8.70
N GLY A 49 -11.73 13.13 8.95
CA GLY A 49 -12.48 12.56 10.08
C GLY A 49 -14.00 12.63 9.94
N GLN A 50 -14.54 13.08 8.80
CA GLN A 50 -15.95 12.94 8.49
C GLN A 50 -16.28 11.50 8.11
N VAL A 51 -17.54 11.11 8.31
CA VAL A 51 -18.01 9.76 7.98
C VAL A 51 -17.82 9.53 6.48
N PRO A 52 -17.00 8.52 6.08
CA PRO A 52 -16.84 8.18 4.68
C PRO A 52 -18.20 7.83 4.08
N PRO A 53 -18.44 8.14 2.79
CA PRO A 53 -19.66 7.74 2.11
C PRO A 53 -19.95 6.24 2.28
N ASP A 54 -21.22 5.87 2.54
CA ASP A 54 -21.70 4.50 2.79
C ASP A 54 -21.40 3.47 1.67
N ARG A 55 -20.85 3.94 0.54
CA ARG A 55 -20.38 3.12 -0.58
C ARG A 55 -19.08 2.39 -0.31
N PHE A 56 -18.28 2.79 0.68
CA PHE A 56 -17.03 2.10 0.99
C PHE A 56 -17.26 0.92 1.92
N ARG A 57 -16.71 -0.24 1.56
CA ARG A 57 -16.72 -1.43 2.41
C ARG A 57 -15.34 -2.06 2.45
N LEU A 58 -15.04 -2.71 3.57
CA LEU A 58 -13.87 -3.54 3.73
C LEU A 58 -14.15 -4.94 3.19
N LEU A 59 -13.16 -5.54 2.53
CA LEU A 59 -13.17 -6.95 2.16
C LEU A 59 -12.45 -7.74 3.25
N CYS A 60 -13.14 -8.68 3.87
CA CYS A 60 -12.61 -9.47 4.99
C CYS A 60 -11.98 -10.78 4.48
N PRO A 61 -10.96 -11.34 5.17
CA PRO A 61 -10.33 -12.60 4.76
C PRO A 61 -11.27 -13.81 4.74
N ASN A 62 -12.40 -13.75 5.46
CA ASN A 62 -13.44 -14.79 5.47
C ASN A 62 -14.40 -14.69 4.26
N GLY A 63 -14.21 -13.73 3.36
CA GLY A 63 -15.07 -13.49 2.20
C GLY A 63 -16.28 -12.58 2.47
N GLU A 64 -16.46 -12.11 3.70
CA GLU A 64 -17.52 -11.16 4.05
C GLU A 64 -17.10 -9.71 3.76
N THR A 65 -18.07 -8.79 3.81
CA THR A 65 -17.81 -7.35 3.77
C THR A 65 -18.17 -6.68 5.09
N ALA A 66 -17.35 -5.75 5.55
CA ALA A 66 -17.56 -5.00 6.79
C ALA A 66 -17.56 -3.49 6.55
N GLN A 67 -18.06 -2.75 7.54
CA GLN A 67 -17.97 -1.28 7.54
C GLN A 67 -16.52 -0.81 7.78
N PRO A 68 -16.12 0.37 7.26
CA PRO A 68 -14.76 0.89 7.43
C PRO A 68 -14.26 1.00 8.87
N ASP A 69 -15.13 1.30 9.83
CA ASP A 69 -14.84 1.39 11.27
C ASP A 69 -14.50 0.04 11.91
N GLN A 70 -14.92 -1.07 11.29
CA GLN A 70 -14.69 -2.44 11.73
C GLN A 70 -13.31 -3.00 11.31
N TYR A 71 -12.38 -2.13 10.89
CA TYR A 71 -11.04 -2.54 10.44
C TYR A 71 -10.26 -3.38 11.46
N ARG A 72 -10.57 -3.28 12.76
CA ARG A 72 -9.89 -4.06 13.81
C ARG A 72 -10.17 -5.56 13.69
N THR A 73 -11.40 -5.93 13.31
CA THR A 73 -11.81 -7.32 13.11
C THR A 73 -11.72 -7.75 11.65
N CYS A 74 -11.94 -6.82 10.70
CA CYS A 74 -11.84 -7.05 9.27
C CYS A 74 -10.60 -6.35 8.67
N ASN A 75 -9.46 -7.06 8.64
CA ASN A 75 -8.25 -6.61 7.96
C ASN A 75 -7.43 -7.79 7.43
N TRP A 76 -6.58 -7.51 6.45
CA TRP A 76 -5.68 -8.50 5.82
C TRP A 76 -4.36 -8.68 6.55
N GLY A 77 -4.12 -7.92 7.62
CA GLY A 77 -2.93 -8.05 8.43
C GLY A 77 -2.56 -6.76 9.14
N ARG A 78 -1.82 -6.93 10.24
CA ARG A 78 -1.17 -5.84 10.96
C ARG A 78 0.23 -5.62 10.41
N VAL A 79 0.59 -4.36 10.15
CA VAL A 79 1.92 -3.97 9.65
C VAL A 79 2.59 -3.01 10.64
N PRO A 80 3.92 -3.08 10.81
CA PRO A 80 4.67 -2.07 11.54
C PRO A 80 4.47 -0.67 10.93
N PRO A 81 4.57 0.41 11.73
CA PRO A 81 4.47 1.77 11.22
C PRO A 81 5.64 2.13 10.28
N ASN A 82 5.60 3.33 9.71
CA ASN A 82 6.74 3.83 8.95
C ASN A 82 7.90 4.17 9.90
N VAL A 83 9.14 4.05 9.43
CA VAL A 83 10.35 4.30 10.22
C VAL A 83 11.33 5.19 9.45
N VAL A 84 12.02 6.09 10.16
CA VAL A 84 13.13 6.87 9.61
C VAL A 84 14.38 6.00 9.55
N VAL A 85 14.97 5.88 8.37
CA VAL A 85 16.15 5.05 8.13
C VAL A 85 17.39 5.89 7.89
N THR A 86 18.55 5.37 8.28
CA THR A 86 19.87 5.93 7.97
C THR A 86 20.81 4.79 7.54
N THR A 87 21.99 5.13 7.03
CA THR A 87 22.97 4.13 6.57
C THR A 87 23.46 3.25 7.73
N SER A 88 23.80 2.00 7.43
CA SER A 88 24.43 1.09 8.38
C SER A 88 25.74 1.66 8.95
N ASP A 89 26.40 2.53 8.18
CA ASP A 89 27.71 3.10 8.52
C ASP A 89 27.61 4.23 9.55
N THR A 90 26.41 4.76 9.80
CA THR A 90 26.19 5.79 10.82
C THR A 90 26.48 5.20 12.20
N LEU A 91 27.43 5.82 12.92
CA LEU A 91 27.85 5.37 14.24
C LEU A 91 26.68 5.38 15.25
N PRO A 92 26.62 4.43 16.21
CA PRO A 92 25.54 4.37 17.20
C PRO A 92 25.31 5.68 17.95
N ARG A 93 26.40 6.39 18.31
CA ARG A 93 26.33 7.70 18.96
C ARG A 93 25.60 8.76 18.12
N VAL A 94 25.81 8.76 16.80
CA VAL A 94 25.15 9.69 15.87
C VAL A 94 23.68 9.33 15.69
N ARG A 95 23.35 8.03 15.71
CA ARG A 95 21.94 7.58 15.66
C ARG A 95 21.14 8.08 16.87
N VAL A 96 21.74 8.08 18.07
CA VAL A 96 21.12 8.67 19.27
C VAL A 96 20.88 10.16 19.08
N GLN A 97 21.83 10.90 18.51
CA GLN A 97 21.64 12.33 18.20
C GLN A 97 20.49 12.57 17.22
N TYR A 98 20.32 11.73 16.19
CA TYR A 98 19.16 11.81 15.30
C TYR A 98 17.84 11.56 16.04
N GLN A 99 17.80 10.58 16.93
CA GLN A 99 16.61 10.29 17.73
C GLN A 99 16.26 11.47 18.66
N GLU A 100 17.26 12.06 19.32
CA GLU A 100 17.08 13.23 20.18
C GLU A 100 16.60 14.45 19.39
N PHE A 101 17.23 14.72 18.24
CA PHE A 101 16.83 15.80 17.34
C PHE A 101 15.38 15.63 16.88
N LEU A 102 14.99 14.44 16.42
CA LEU A 102 13.64 14.17 15.94
C LEU A 102 12.60 14.28 17.06
N LYS A 103 12.91 13.81 18.27
CA LYS A 103 12.05 14.00 19.44
C LYS A 103 11.85 15.48 19.76
N LEU A 104 12.94 16.27 19.75
CA LEU A 104 12.87 17.70 19.98
C LEU A 104 12.06 18.43 18.89
N ALA A 105 12.23 18.01 17.63
CA ALA A 105 11.46 18.55 16.51
C ALA A 105 9.96 18.28 16.68
N VAL A 106 9.56 17.09 17.12
CA VAL A 106 8.15 16.76 17.42
C VAL A 106 7.61 17.56 18.59
N GLN A 107 8.39 17.76 19.65
CA GLN A 107 7.97 18.56 20.81
C GLN A 107 7.82 20.05 20.46
N THR A 108 8.66 20.56 19.59
CA THR A 108 8.70 21.99 19.22
C THR A 108 7.72 22.32 18.10
N PHE A 109 7.63 21.44 17.09
CA PHE A 109 6.90 21.64 15.85
C PHE A 109 5.85 20.54 15.64
N GLY A 110 5.28 19.96 16.69
CA GLY A 110 4.28 18.89 16.60
C GLY A 110 2.96 19.32 15.93
N LYS A 111 1.84 18.73 16.35
CA LYS A 111 0.52 19.15 15.83
C LYS A 111 0.12 20.52 16.43
N PRO A 112 -0.64 21.35 15.69
CA PRO A 112 -1.26 22.53 16.28
C PRO A 112 -2.18 22.15 17.46
N PRO A 113 -2.39 23.03 18.46
CA PRO A 113 -3.28 22.77 19.58
C PRO A 113 -4.71 22.44 19.13
N MET A 114 -5.32 21.42 19.76
CA MET A 114 -6.72 21.04 19.51
C MET A 114 -7.65 22.26 19.70
N GLY A 115 -8.45 22.57 18.68
CA GLY A 115 -9.40 23.69 18.68
C GLY A 115 -8.98 24.88 17.81
N GLN A 116 -7.70 25.01 17.46
CA GLN A 116 -7.31 25.72 16.25
C GLN A 116 -7.25 24.67 15.14
N LEU A 117 -8.34 24.49 14.39
CA LEU A 117 -8.29 23.88 13.04
C LEU A 117 -7.91 25.02 12.10
N PRO A 118 -6.63 25.37 11.97
CA PRO A 118 -6.24 26.65 11.43
C PRO A 118 -6.01 26.42 9.94
N TRP A 119 -7.00 26.61 9.07
CA TRP A 119 -6.85 26.68 7.59
C TRP A 119 -6.11 25.52 6.85
N PHE A 120 -5.48 24.57 7.54
CA PHE A 120 -4.71 23.44 7.00
C PHE A 120 -5.64 22.29 6.59
N TYR A 121 -6.78 22.15 7.26
CA TYR A 121 -7.78 21.11 7.07
C TYR A 121 -9.07 21.61 6.38
N GLN A 122 -9.20 22.92 6.14
CA GLN A 122 -10.39 23.48 5.50
C GLN A 122 -10.21 23.51 3.99
N SER A 123 -10.94 22.66 3.26
CA SER A 123 -11.32 23.03 1.90
C SER A 123 -12.27 24.22 2.06
N HIS A 124 -11.94 25.37 1.47
CA HIS A 124 -12.89 26.47 1.39
C HIS A 124 -14.16 25.97 0.69
N SER A 125 -15.21 25.70 1.47
CA SER A 125 -16.57 25.74 1.00
C SER A 125 -16.91 27.22 0.85
N ASP A 126 -16.69 27.76 -0.35
CA ASP A 126 -17.26 29.05 -0.70
C ASP A 126 -18.76 28.98 -0.40
N SER A 127 -19.19 29.86 0.51
CA SER A 127 -20.61 30.04 0.84
C SER A 127 -21.26 30.82 -0.29
N GLY A 128 -21.46 30.15 -1.42
CA GLY A 128 -22.23 30.63 -2.56
C GLY A 128 -22.94 29.42 -3.13
N GLY A 129 -24.24 29.32 -2.87
CA GLY A 129 -25.05 28.15 -3.22
C GLY A 129 -24.96 27.79 -4.70
N TYR A 130 -24.26 26.70 -4.98
CA TYR A 130 -24.54 25.81 -6.09
C TYR A 130 -24.28 24.39 -5.58
N ASN A 131 -25.23 23.50 -5.87
CA ASN A 131 -25.17 22.07 -5.52
C ASN A 131 -23.82 21.49 -5.97
N LEU A 132 -22.95 21.20 -5.00
CA LEU A 132 -21.75 20.41 -5.22
C LEU A 132 -22.06 18.99 -4.75
N SER A 133 -22.34 18.13 -5.73
CA SER A 133 -22.21 16.69 -5.62
C SER A 133 -20.85 16.35 -4.94
N PRO A 134 -20.80 15.33 -4.05
CA PRO A 134 -19.59 14.99 -3.30
C PRO A 134 -18.65 14.14 -4.17
N THR A 135 -18.10 14.75 -5.20
CA THR A 135 -16.97 14.21 -5.96
C THR A 135 -15.91 15.31 -5.98
N PRO A 136 -14.72 15.09 -5.39
CA PRO A 136 -13.60 16.00 -5.59
C PRO A 136 -13.35 16.09 -7.11
N ASP A 137 -13.37 17.28 -7.70
CA ASP A 137 -13.01 17.47 -9.12
C ASP A 137 -11.48 17.57 -9.24
N TRP A 138 -10.87 16.46 -9.64
CA TRP A 138 -9.42 16.25 -9.79
C TRP A 138 -8.89 16.73 -11.16
N SER A 139 -9.74 17.34 -11.99
CA SER A 139 -9.38 17.83 -13.33
C SER A 139 -8.53 19.12 -13.32
N ARG A 140 -8.30 19.74 -12.16
CA ARG A 140 -7.60 21.05 -12.03
C ARG A 140 -6.22 20.98 -11.39
N GLY A 141 -5.51 19.87 -11.53
CA GLY A 141 -4.06 19.80 -11.30
C GLY A 141 -3.33 19.77 -12.64
N PHE A 142 -2.35 20.67 -12.82
CA PHE A 142 -1.35 20.63 -13.90
C PHE A 142 -1.72 21.16 -15.30
N ASN A 143 -2.39 22.31 -15.40
CA ASN A 143 -2.33 23.09 -16.65
C ASN A 143 -2.06 24.59 -16.39
N GLN A 144 -0.89 24.89 -15.85
CA GLN A 144 -0.28 26.21 -16.05
C GLN A 144 0.84 26.05 -17.07
N SER A 145 0.47 25.97 -18.34
CA SER A 145 1.33 26.43 -19.41
C SER A 145 1.40 27.96 -19.30
N TRP A 146 2.56 28.49 -18.96
CA TRP A 146 2.81 29.93 -18.98
C TRP A 146 2.82 30.37 -20.45
N ALA A 147 1.67 30.84 -20.95
CA ALA A 147 1.62 31.50 -22.24
C ALA A 147 2.29 32.88 -22.11
N ALA A 148 3.45 33.05 -22.73
CA ALA A 148 4.16 34.31 -22.79
C ALA A 148 3.34 35.34 -23.60
N GLY A 149 3.08 36.50 -23.00
CA GLY A 149 2.63 37.71 -23.71
C GLY A 149 1.14 38.03 -23.62
N GLN A 150 0.69 38.56 -22.47
CA GLN A 150 -0.50 39.44 -22.40
C GLN A 150 -0.27 40.52 -21.31
N PRO A 151 -0.80 41.75 -21.49
CA PRO A 151 -0.49 42.89 -20.63
C PRO A 151 -1.30 42.88 -19.33
N THR A 152 -0.68 43.38 -18.25
CA THR A 152 -1.29 43.56 -16.92
C THR A 152 -2.48 44.51 -16.96
N PRO A 153 -3.68 44.16 -16.44
CA PRO A 153 -4.76 45.12 -16.26
C PRO A 153 -4.51 46.01 -15.04
N SER A 154 -4.76 47.31 -15.21
CA SER A 154 -4.60 48.36 -14.19
C SER A 154 -5.59 48.22 -13.04
N TRP A 155 -5.11 48.47 -11.82
CA TRP A 155 -5.93 48.54 -10.62
C TRP A 155 -6.69 49.87 -10.53
N SER A 156 -8.01 49.82 -10.63
CA SER A 156 -8.91 50.84 -10.08
C SER A 156 -10.31 50.26 -9.84
N ASP A 157 -10.81 50.51 -8.63
CA ASP A 157 -12.19 50.40 -8.12
C ASP A 157 -12.83 49.01 -7.92
N SER A 158 -12.83 48.53 -6.67
CA SER A 158 -13.89 48.87 -5.70
C SER A 158 -13.82 47.92 -4.49
N LEU A 159 -13.29 48.40 -3.37
CA LEU A 159 -13.43 47.76 -2.07
C LEU A 159 -14.83 48.04 -1.52
N THR A 160 -15.74 47.05 -1.54
CA THR A 160 -16.87 47.01 -0.59
C THR A 160 -17.35 45.58 -0.36
N THR A 161 -16.60 44.83 0.44
CA THR A 161 -17.12 44.02 1.55
C THR A 161 -15.93 43.45 2.32
N ASP A 162 -15.46 44.24 3.28
CA ASP A 162 -14.55 43.79 4.33
C ASP A 162 -15.17 42.59 5.07
N ARG A 163 -14.71 41.39 4.76
CA ARG A 163 -14.49 40.39 5.80
C ARG A 163 -12.98 40.35 6.03
N PRO A 164 -12.48 40.83 7.19
CA PRO A 164 -11.07 40.76 7.45
C PRO A 164 -10.78 39.29 7.75
N LEU A 165 -10.10 38.60 6.84
CA LEU A 165 -9.29 37.45 7.20
C LEU A 165 -8.14 38.00 8.04
N ILE A 166 -8.40 38.24 9.34
CA ILE A 166 -7.35 38.50 10.32
C ILE A 166 -6.61 37.17 10.51
N VAL A 167 -5.75 36.81 9.57
CA VAL A 167 -4.72 35.78 9.80
C VAL A 167 -3.52 36.53 10.33
N ASN A 168 -3.24 36.33 11.62
CA ASN A 168 -2.12 36.98 12.29
C ASN A 168 -0.82 36.57 11.58
N MET A 169 0.01 37.52 11.13
CA MET A 169 1.28 37.25 10.41
C MET A 169 2.21 36.30 11.21
N THR A 170 2.08 36.31 12.53
CA THR A 170 2.77 35.43 13.49
C THR A 170 2.30 33.97 13.47
N GLU A 171 1.13 33.66 12.90
CA GLU A 171 0.68 32.28 12.69
C GLU A 171 1.17 31.70 11.35
N LEU A 172 1.45 32.56 10.36
CA LEU A 172 2.04 32.12 9.09
C LEU A 172 3.52 31.71 9.22
N SER A 173 4.23 32.21 10.24
CA SER A 173 5.63 31.86 10.53
C SER A 173 5.81 30.57 11.33
N LYS A 174 4.73 29.94 11.82
CA LYS A 174 4.81 28.69 12.59
C LYS A 174 4.91 27.49 11.65
N PHE A 175 5.91 26.65 11.89
CA PHE A 175 6.10 25.38 11.21
C PHE A 175 5.50 24.25 12.05
N TYR A 176 4.77 23.36 11.39
CA TYR A 176 4.22 22.14 11.98
C TYR A 176 4.69 20.94 11.15
N LEU A 177 5.33 19.99 11.80
CA LEU A 177 6.04 18.85 11.22
C LEU A 177 5.10 17.81 10.59
N PHE A 178 3.88 17.67 11.14
CA PHE A 178 2.86 16.73 10.67
C PHE A 178 1.72 17.42 9.91
N ALA A 179 1.86 18.72 9.62
CA ALA A 179 0.84 19.46 8.89
C ALA A 179 1.09 19.35 7.39
N SER A 180 0.03 18.99 6.67
CA SER A 180 -0.07 19.01 5.23
C SER A 180 -1.26 19.89 4.83
N GLY A 181 -1.40 20.23 3.55
CA GLY A 181 -2.54 21.06 3.08
C GLY A 181 -2.18 22.21 2.15
N SER A 182 -3.05 23.22 2.07
CA SER A 182 -3.03 24.26 1.01
C SER A 182 -1.74 25.08 0.93
N ARG A 183 -0.99 25.21 2.04
CA ARG A 183 0.34 25.84 2.01
C ARG A 183 1.32 25.10 1.10
N TYR A 184 1.17 23.78 0.98
CA TYR A 184 2.05 22.89 0.25
C TYR A 184 1.33 22.26 -0.95
N GLY A 185 0.36 22.97 -1.53
CA GLY A 185 -0.33 22.53 -2.74
C GLY A 185 -1.34 21.39 -2.52
N ASN A 186 -1.95 21.31 -1.33
CA ASN A 186 -2.91 20.25 -0.95
C ASN A 186 -2.34 18.83 -1.00
N ALA A 187 -1.01 18.68 -0.98
CA ALA A 187 -0.38 17.39 -0.78
C ALA A 187 -0.54 16.94 0.67
N THR A 188 -0.70 15.63 0.89
CA THR A 188 -0.79 14.96 2.19
C THR A 188 0.47 14.13 2.46
N ASN A 189 0.69 13.75 3.71
CA ASN A 189 1.77 12.86 4.15
C ASN A 189 3.17 13.35 3.71
N LEU A 190 3.42 14.66 3.83
CA LEU A 190 4.68 15.29 3.44
C LEU A 190 5.78 15.05 4.48
N LEU A 191 6.88 14.42 4.08
CA LEU A 191 7.99 13.93 4.92
C LEU A 191 7.57 12.83 5.92
N LEU A 192 6.57 13.11 6.75
CA LEU A 192 5.98 12.20 7.73
C LEU A 192 4.47 12.12 7.50
N GLN A 193 3.83 11.06 8.01
CA GLN A 193 2.38 10.93 7.86
C GLN A 193 1.65 11.98 8.71
N ASP A 194 0.56 12.54 8.19
CA ASP A 194 -0.13 13.67 8.84
C ASP A 194 -0.80 13.24 10.16
N LEU A 195 -1.22 11.98 10.23
CA LEU A 195 -1.77 11.40 11.45
C LEU A 195 -0.72 11.05 12.50
N THR A 196 0.58 11.08 12.18
CA THR A 196 1.65 10.77 13.14
C THR A 196 1.53 11.66 14.37
N THR A 197 1.52 11.06 15.56
CA THR A 197 1.42 11.79 16.83
C THR A 197 2.77 11.95 17.50
N GLU A 198 3.65 10.97 17.34
CA GLU A 198 4.93 10.92 18.02
C GLU A 198 5.97 10.14 17.20
N LEU A 199 7.24 10.36 17.52
CA LEU A 199 8.35 9.54 17.03
C LEU A 199 8.97 8.79 18.20
N VAL A 200 8.93 7.46 18.13
CA VAL A 200 9.44 6.57 19.17
C VAL A 200 10.85 6.13 18.79
N PRO A 201 11.85 6.28 19.69
CA PRO A 201 13.20 5.80 19.42
C PRO A 201 13.23 4.27 19.40
N LEU A 202 14.00 3.71 18.48
CA LEU A 202 14.23 2.27 18.42
C LEU A 202 15.49 1.90 19.20
N ASN A 203 15.43 0.78 19.91
CA ASN A 203 16.58 0.23 20.62
C ASN A 203 17.62 -0.33 19.64
N GLY A 204 18.88 -0.47 20.07
CA GLY A 204 19.98 -0.87 19.18
C GLY A 204 19.74 -2.18 18.40
N TYR A 205 19.11 -3.18 19.03
CA TYR A 205 18.79 -4.45 18.36
C TYR A 205 17.66 -4.33 17.33
N GLU A 206 16.79 -3.31 17.46
CA GLU A 206 15.68 -3.01 16.55
C GLU A 206 16.11 -2.09 15.39
N GLN A 207 17.29 -1.45 15.48
CA GLN A 207 17.86 -0.59 14.43
C GLN A 207 18.47 -1.40 13.27
N THR A 208 17.84 -2.52 12.93
CA THR A 208 18.15 -3.36 11.77
C THR A 208 16.84 -3.68 11.05
N PHE A 209 16.91 -3.91 9.74
CA PHE A 209 15.71 -4.26 8.95
C PHE A 209 14.97 -5.48 9.54
N THR A 210 15.72 -6.50 9.95
CA THR A 210 15.16 -7.72 10.55
C THR A 210 14.71 -7.50 11.99
N GLY A 211 15.44 -6.73 12.78
CA GLY A 211 15.06 -6.39 14.15
C GLY A 211 13.76 -5.58 14.22
N TYR A 212 13.59 -4.61 13.33
CA TYR A 212 12.38 -3.79 13.25
C TYR A 212 11.15 -4.57 12.78
N LEU A 213 11.29 -5.34 11.70
CA LEU A 213 10.17 -6.10 11.15
C LEU A 213 9.85 -7.37 11.96
N GLY A 214 10.82 -7.90 12.70
CA GLY A 214 10.66 -9.11 13.50
C GLY A 214 10.10 -10.28 12.69
N ARG A 215 8.96 -10.83 13.12
CA ARG A 215 8.29 -11.96 12.46
C ARG A 215 7.76 -11.63 11.05
N HIS A 216 7.54 -10.35 10.73
CA HIS A 216 7.02 -9.96 9.41
C HIS A 216 8.03 -10.24 8.27
N VAL A 217 9.31 -10.44 8.57
CA VAL A 217 10.35 -10.80 7.58
C VAL A 217 10.02 -12.11 6.85
N GLU A 218 9.36 -13.05 7.53
CA GLU A 218 8.98 -14.33 6.93
C GLU A 218 8.00 -14.17 5.78
N HIS A 219 7.09 -13.18 5.85
CA HIS A 219 6.15 -12.90 4.77
C HIS A 219 6.89 -12.50 3.49
N PHE A 220 7.93 -11.66 3.58
CA PHE A 220 8.74 -11.28 2.43
C PHE A 220 9.51 -12.46 1.86
N THR A 221 9.98 -13.36 2.72
CA THR A 221 10.70 -14.57 2.29
C THR A 221 9.78 -15.54 1.56
N LYS A 222 8.52 -15.66 1.99
CA LYS A 222 7.49 -16.45 1.31
C LYS A 222 7.10 -15.84 -0.04
N LEU A 223 6.98 -14.51 -0.14
CA LEU A 223 6.63 -13.82 -1.39
C LEU A 223 7.76 -13.83 -2.42
N ARG A 224 9.02 -13.76 -1.99
CA ARG A 224 10.20 -13.77 -2.89
C ARG A 224 10.58 -15.16 -3.36
N ARG A 225 10.09 -16.21 -2.71
CA ARG A 225 10.27 -17.58 -3.15
C ARG A 225 9.04 -17.95 -3.97
N CYS A 226 9.27 -18.54 -5.13
CA CYS A 226 8.29 -19.45 -5.72
C CYS A 226 8.71 -20.86 -5.29
N PRO A 227 8.42 -21.31 -4.04
CA PRO A 227 8.79 -22.63 -3.60
C PRO A 227 7.86 -23.63 -4.27
N VAL A 228 8.11 -23.94 -5.53
CA VAL A 228 7.47 -25.06 -6.20
C VAL A 228 8.48 -26.21 -6.14
N PRO A 229 8.53 -26.97 -5.02
CA PRO A 229 9.45 -28.09 -4.91
C PRO A 229 9.16 -29.09 -6.04
N PRO A 230 10.19 -29.78 -6.57
CA PRO A 230 9.97 -30.78 -7.60
C PRO A 230 8.98 -31.82 -7.09
N ALA A 231 7.99 -32.16 -7.92
CA ALA A 231 7.01 -33.18 -7.58
C ALA A 231 7.49 -34.53 -8.11
N VAL A 232 7.43 -35.56 -7.27
CA VAL A 232 7.73 -36.94 -7.69
C VAL A 232 6.42 -37.65 -7.94
N LEU A 233 6.21 -38.07 -9.19
CA LEU A 233 5.12 -38.95 -9.58
C LEU A 233 5.57 -40.40 -9.44
N CYS A 234 4.85 -41.16 -8.62
CA CYS A 234 5.05 -42.60 -8.58
C CYS A 234 4.25 -43.28 -9.69
N VAL A 235 4.89 -44.24 -10.36
CA VAL A 235 4.31 -45.05 -11.44
C VAL A 235 4.39 -46.53 -11.07
N VAL A 236 3.41 -47.34 -11.49
CA VAL A 236 3.30 -48.76 -11.12
C VAL A 236 3.83 -49.71 -12.20
N SER A 237 4.06 -49.20 -13.41
CA SER A 237 4.54 -49.99 -14.55
C SER A 237 5.54 -49.23 -15.42
N GLU A 238 6.31 -49.97 -16.22
CA GLU A 238 7.21 -49.39 -17.23
C GLU A 238 6.45 -48.54 -18.27
N LYS A 239 5.23 -48.95 -18.64
CA LYS A 239 4.37 -48.18 -19.57
C LYS A 239 3.99 -46.82 -19.00
N GLU A 240 3.70 -46.77 -17.70
CA GLU A 240 3.42 -45.52 -17.01
C GLU A 240 4.68 -44.68 -16.77
N MET A 241 5.84 -45.31 -16.57
CA MET A 241 7.12 -44.61 -16.52
C MET A 241 7.38 -43.84 -17.81
N GLU A 242 7.12 -44.45 -18.95
CA GLU A 242 7.24 -43.78 -20.25
C GLU A 242 6.27 -42.60 -20.36
N LYS A 243 5.01 -42.78 -19.94
CA LYS A 243 4.00 -41.70 -19.91
C LYS A 243 4.42 -40.55 -18.98
N CYS A 244 4.98 -40.85 -17.80
CA CYS A 244 5.49 -39.87 -16.86
C CYS A 244 6.66 -39.07 -17.47
N HIS A 245 7.59 -39.73 -18.17
CA HIS A 245 8.67 -39.05 -18.86
C HIS A 245 8.19 -38.13 -19.98
N ARG A 246 7.21 -38.57 -20.78
CA ARG A 246 6.57 -37.72 -21.81
C ARG A 246 5.91 -36.49 -21.18
N MET A 247 5.20 -36.67 -20.06
CA MET A 247 4.59 -35.58 -19.31
C MET A 247 5.63 -34.61 -18.72
N ARG A 248 6.71 -35.12 -18.12
CA ARG A 248 7.84 -34.30 -17.64
C ARG A 248 8.43 -33.44 -18.75
N THR A 249 8.65 -34.03 -19.93
CA THR A 249 9.19 -33.30 -21.08
C THR A 249 8.21 -32.22 -21.56
N ALA A 250 6.91 -32.52 -21.61
CA ALA A 250 5.88 -31.55 -21.97
C ALA A 250 5.77 -30.39 -20.95
N PHE A 251 5.85 -30.69 -19.65
CA PHE A 251 5.89 -29.67 -18.60
C PHE A 251 7.11 -28.77 -18.76
N LYS A 252 8.29 -29.38 -19.00
CA LYS A 252 9.54 -28.64 -19.18
C LYS A 252 9.52 -27.78 -20.45
N SER A 253 8.94 -28.26 -21.55
CA SER A 253 8.85 -27.48 -22.80
C SER A 253 7.89 -26.30 -22.70
N GLN A 254 6.85 -26.40 -21.87
CA GLN A 254 5.90 -25.33 -21.59
C GLN A 254 6.29 -24.46 -20.39
N MET A 255 7.51 -24.64 -19.85
CA MET A 255 8.02 -23.92 -18.68
C MET A 255 7.09 -24.00 -17.44
N LEU A 256 6.35 -25.11 -17.33
CA LEU A 256 5.45 -25.35 -16.21
C LEU A 256 6.24 -25.81 -14.98
N LYS A 257 5.81 -25.35 -13.80
CA LYS A 257 6.33 -25.76 -12.49
C LYS A 257 5.26 -26.52 -11.71
N PRO A 258 5.63 -27.43 -10.78
CA PRO A 258 7.00 -27.83 -10.42
C PRO A 258 7.68 -28.69 -11.48
N ASP A 259 9.01 -28.83 -11.36
CA ASP A 259 9.73 -29.84 -12.14
C ASP A 259 9.25 -31.24 -11.72
N LEU A 260 8.86 -32.05 -12.70
CA LEU A 260 8.36 -33.40 -12.47
C LEU A 260 9.50 -34.43 -12.47
N ASN A 261 9.50 -35.31 -11.48
CA ASN A 261 10.35 -36.50 -11.41
C ASN A 261 9.47 -37.75 -11.41
N CYS A 262 9.99 -38.87 -11.91
CA CYS A 262 9.26 -40.13 -12.00
C CYS A 262 9.98 -41.18 -11.15
N ALA A 263 9.24 -41.93 -10.33
CA ALA A 263 9.77 -43.00 -9.50
C ALA A 263 8.91 -44.27 -9.68
N LEU A 264 9.55 -45.43 -9.87
CA LEU A 264 8.84 -46.70 -9.90
C LEU A 264 8.55 -47.12 -8.46
N ASN A 265 7.30 -47.43 -8.13
CA ASN A 265 6.94 -47.97 -6.82
C ASN A 265 6.17 -49.27 -6.99
N SER A 266 6.86 -50.39 -6.77
CA SER A 266 6.31 -51.75 -6.88
C SER A 266 5.35 -52.14 -5.75
N LEU A 267 5.18 -51.28 -4.72
CA LEU A 267 4.22 -51.48 -3.63
C LEU A 267 2.82 -50.94 -3.97
N LEU A 268 2.68 -50.21 -5.08
CA LEU A 268 1.39 -49.75 -5.58
C LEU A 268 0.85 -50.79 -6.57
N ASP A 269 -0.34 -51.32 -6.30
CA ASP A 269 -0.99 -52.36 -7.11
C ASP A 269 -1.51 -51.78 -8.44
N GLU A 270 -1.60 -52.60 -9.49
CA GLU A 270 -2.13 -52.22 -10.82
C GLU A 270 -3.59 -51.76 -10.76
N SER A 271 -4.32 -52.08 -9.69
CA SER A 271 -5.68 -51.58 -9.42
C SER A 271 -5.74 -50.10 -9.02
N THR A 272 -4.59 -49.46 -8.76
CA THR A 272 -4.50 -48.07 -8.28
C THR A 272 -4.52 -47.07 -9.46
N ASN A 273 -5.70 -46.72 -9.96
CA ASN A 273 -5.89 -45.78 -11.08
C ASN A 273 -5.57 -44.28 -10.79
N PHE A 274 -4.79 -43.97 -9.75
CA PHE A 274 -4.61 -42.59 -9.26
C PHE A 274 -3.18 -42.06 -9.48
N VAL A 275 -3.09 -40.77 -9.79
CA VAL A 275 -1.84 -40.01 -9.78
C VAL A 275 -1.39 -39.85 -8.34
N VAL A 276 -0.35 -40.60 -7.93
CA VAL A 276 0.20 -40.54 -6.58
C VAL A 276 1.36 -39.56 -6.53
N ILE A 277 1.17 -38.42 -5.86
CA ILE A 277 2.29 -37.55 -5.48
C ILE A 277 2.98 -38.18 -4.27
N CYS A 278 4.20 -38.63 -4.49
CA CYS A 278 5.02 -39.27 -3.46
C CYS A 278 5.78 -38.21 -2.67
N SER A 279 5.51 -38.10 -1.37
CA SER A 279 6.34 -37.30 -0.45
C SER A 279 7.43 -38.18 0.15
N ALA A 280 8.70 -37.79 -0.02
CA ALA A 280 9.83 -38.51 0.55
C ALA A 280 9.98 -38.15 2.04
N ASN A 281 9.22 -38.80 2.92
CA ASN A 281 9.52 -38.83 4.36
C ASN A 281 10.13 -40.19 4.69
N GLY A 282 11.47 -40.30 4.63
CA GLY A 282 12.22 -41.43 5.16
C GLY A 282 11.68 -42.81 4.76
N ALA A 283 12.05 -43.27 3.57
CA ALA A 283 11.86 -44.65 3.09
C ALA A 283 10.41 -45.17 2.91
N SER A 284 9.37 -44.33 3.08
CA SER A 284 7.99 -44.69 2.74
C SER A 284 7.32 -43.59 1.90
N TYR A 285 6.70 -44.00 0.80
CA TYR A 285 5.92 -43.12 -0.08
C TYR A 285 4.45 -43.18 0.34
N GLU A 286 3.94 -42.14 0.98
CA GLU A 286 2.52 -42.06 1.33
C GLU A 286 1.71 -41.50 0.15
N ALA A 287 0.73 -42.27 -0.32
CA ALA A 287 -0.09 -41.88 -1.45
C ALA A 287 -1.21 -40.90 -1.04
N LYS A 288 -1.11 -39.63 -1.42
CA LYS A 288 -2.24 -38.69 -1.30
C LYS A 288 -3.07 -38.73 -2.57
N GLN A 289 -4.31 -39.24 -2.48
CA GLN A 289 -5.28 -39.21 -3.58
C GLN A 289 -5.55 -37.75 -4.00
N LEU A 290 -5.19 -37.39 -5.24
CA LEU A 290 -5.69 -36.19 -5.90
C LEU A 290 -6.90 -36.56 -6.76
N ASN A 291 -8.10 -36.17 -6.30
CA ASN A 291 -9.31 -36.21 -7.12
C ASN A 291 -9.25 -35.09 -8.16
N LEU A 292 -8.65 -35.37 -9.33
CA LEU A 292 -8.73 -34.49 -10.49
C LEU A 292 -10.07 -34.72 -11.18
N VAL A 293 -11.06 -33.89 -10.86
CA VAL A 293 -12.32 -33.82 -11.58
C VAL A 293 -12.05 -33.11 -12.92
N LYS A 294 -12.34 -33.81 -14.02
CA LYS A 294 -12.32 -33.21 -15.37
C LYS A 294 -13.59 -32.37 -15.51
N ALA A 295 -13.44 -31.05 -15.70
CA ALA A 295 -14.52 -30.18 -16.16
C ALA A 295 -14.81 -30.46 -17.65
#